data_AF-A0A7S1SPT5-F1
#
_entry.id   AF-A0A7S1SPT5-F1
#
_cell.length_a   1.000
_cell.length_b   1.000
_cell.length_c   1.000
_cell.angle_alpha   90.00
_cell.angle_beta   90.00
_cell.angle_gamma   90.00
#
_symmetry.space_group_name_H-M   'P 1'
#
loop_
_entity.id
_entity.type
_entity.pdbx_description
1 polymer ?
#
loop_
_entity_poly.entity_id
_entity_poly.type
_entity_poly.pdbx_seq_one_letter_code
_entity_poly.pdbx_strand_id
1 'polypeptide(L)'
;NLSYEHESGRLAAIDMLSVVVAKFPAEVIEAQWELLLMPLISRLVNDPVPACRREVGKVAGSLLTRLPRACCDKLACFLEQWLTSDDADLRRTGAQVAAMLLQVERSAFKPRVQHLLPGLLTVLRRHVEMTLEEEGGER
;
A
#
# COMPACT_ATOMS: atom_id res chain seq x y z
N ASN A 1 6.10 16.37 -6.25
CA ASN A 1 5.78 17.07 -4.99
C ASN A 1 5.47 16.16 -3.81
N LEU A 2 5.10 14.89 -4.00
CA LEU A 2 4.90 13.97 -2.88
C LEU A 2 6.15 13.76 -2.00
N SER A 3 7.36 13.95 -2.55
CA SER A 3 8.62 13.86 -1.80
C SER A 3 9.21 15.24 -1.47
N TYR A 4 8.39 16.29 -1.45
CA TYR A 4 8.87 17.64 -1.14
C TYR A 4 9.34 17.74 0.31
N GLU A 5 10.32 18.60 0.59
CA GLU A 5 10.96 18.69 1.91
C GLU A 5 9.98 19.17 3.00
N HIS A 6 9.11 20.14 2.66
CA HIS A 6 8.15 20.69 3.59
C HIS A 6 6.86 19.86 3.66
N GLU A 7 6.45 19.50 4.88
CA GLU A 7 5.21 18.75 5.16
C GLU A 7 3.99 19.40 4.50
N SER A 8 3.84 20.72 4.63
CA SER A 8 2.73 21.47 4.04
C SER A 8 2.65 21.31 2.51
N GLY A 9 3.79 21.30 1.83
CA GLY A 9 3.84 21.06 0.38
C GLY A 9 3.52 19.62 0.00
N ARG A 10 3.89 18.64 0.83
CA ARG A 10 3.49 17.23 0.63
C ARG A 10 1.99 17.07 0.84
N LEU A 11 1.42 17.62 1.91
CA LEU A 11 -0.01 17.59 2.20
C LEU A 11 -0.81 18.25 1.08
N ALA A 12 -0.40 19.41 0.58
CA ALA A 12 -1.06 20.06 -0.56
C ALA A 12 -1.06 19.17 -1.82
N ALA A 13 0.02 18.44 -2.08
CA ALA A 13 0.08 17.49 -3.19
C ALA A 13 -0.82 16.26 -2.96
N ILE A 14 -0.91 15.76 -1.73
CA ILE A 14 -1.81 14.66 -1.36
C ILE A 14 -3.27 15.09 -1.52
N ASP A 15 -3.61 16.30 -1.06
CA ASP A 15 -4.94 16.87 -1.18
C ASP A 15 -5.34 17.04 -2.66
N MET A 16 -4.42 17.53 -3.50
CA MET A 16 -4.64 17.60 -4.94
C MET A 16 -4.92 16.23 -5.55
N LEU A 17 -4.13 15.20 -5.18
CA LEU A 17 -4.36 13.83 -5.64
C LEU A 17 -5.68 13.27 -5.14
N SER A 18 -6.12 13.63 -3.93
CA SER A 18 -7.45 13.23 -3.42
C SER A 18 -8.57 13.76 -4.33
N VAL A 19 -8.45 14.99 -4.81
CA VAL A 19 -9.42 15.60 -5.74
C VAL A 19 -9.37 14.93 -7.10
N VAL A 20 -8.17 14.65 -7.63
CA VAL A 20 -7.99 13.89 -8.89
C VAL A 20 -8.67 12.52 -8.77
N VAL A 21 -8.36 11.75 -7.73
CA VAL A 21 -8.95 10.42 -7.49
C VAL A 21 -10.46 10.50 -7.29
N ALA A 22 -10.99 11.57 -6.71
CA ALA A 22 -12.43 11.71 -6.50
C ALA A 22 -13.20 12.19 -7.74
N LYS A 23 -12.59 13.01 -8.61
CA LYS A 23 -13.30 13.76 -9.66
C LYS A 23 -13.00 13.31 -11.08
N PHE A 24 -11.86 12.64 -11.33
CA PHE A 24 -11.53 12.24 -12.70
C PHE A 24 -12.46 11.12 -13.21
N PRO A 25 -12.71 11.04 -14.52
CA PRO A 25 -13.48 9.94 -15.12
C PRO A 25 -12.86 8.57 -14.81
N ALA A 26 -13.68 7.52 -14.76
CA ALA A 26 -13.23 6.18 -14.40
C ALA A 26 -12.19 5.65 -15.39
N GLU A 27 -12.34 5.97 -16.67
CA GLU A 27 -11.46 5.57 -17.76
C GLU A 27 -10.06 6.17 -17.60
N VAL A 28 -9.98 7.41 -17.09
CA VAL A 28 -8.70 8.07 -16.82
C VAL A 28 -8.04 7.46 -15.59
N ILE A 29 -8.81 7.18 -14.53
CA ILE A 29 -8.30 6.50 -13.33
C ILE A 29 -7.77 5.12 -13.69
N GLU A 30 -8.52 4.34 -14.46
CA GLU A 30 -8.12 3.02 -14.94
C GLU A 30 -6.88 3.11 -15.84
N ALA A 31 -6.78 4.09 -16.74
CA ALA A 31 -5.60 4.22 -17.60
C ALA A 31 -4.32 4.62 -16.83
N GLN A 32 -4.47 5.33 -15.71
CA GLN A 32 -3.34 5.94 -14.97
C GLN A 32 -3.12 5.34 -13.59
N TRP A 33 -3.80 4.24 -13.24
CA TRP A 33 -3.82 3.75 -11.86
C TRP A 33 -2.44 3.43 -11.30
N GLU A 34 -1.54 2.83 -12.10
CA GLU A 34 -0.16 2.51 -11.68
C GLU A 34 0.63 3.79 -11.39
N LEU A 35 0.51 4.79 -12.28
CA LEU A 35 1.17 6.08 -12.14
C LEU A 35 0.69 6.84 -10.90
N LEU A 36 -0.58 6.73 -10.56
CA LEU A 36 -1.17 7.36 -9.37
C LEU A 36 -0.83 6.58 -8.09
N LEU A 37 -0.91 5.25 -8.12
CA LEU A 37 -0.79 4.41 -6.94
C LEU A 37 0.67 4.25 -6.48
N MET A 38 1.64 4.10 -7.38
CA MET A 38 3.03 3.83 -7.00
C MET A 38 3.66 4.94 -6.14
N PRO A 39 3.52 6.24 -6.47
CA PRO A 39 4.00 7.32 -5.61
C PRO A 39 3.30 7.38 -4.25
N LEU A 40 1.99 7.07 -4.21
CA LEU A 40 1.23 6.98 -2.96
C LEU A 40 1.77 5.84 -2.09
N ILE A 41 1.96 4.63 -2.63
CA ILE A 41 2.54 3.51 -1.90
C ILE A 41 3.93 3.86 -1.36
N SER A 42 4.79 4.51 -2.15
CA SER A 42 6.11 4.95 -1.67
C SER A 42 6.00 5.85 -0.44
N ARG A 43 5.05 6.79 -0.41
CA ARG A 43 4.85 7.69 0.74
C ARG A 43 4.13 7.02 1.90
N LEU A 44 3.27 6.04 1.66
CA LEU A 44 2.57 5.29 2.70
C LEU A 44 3.56 4.66 3.69
N VAL A 45 4.68 4.15 3.18
CA VAL A 45 5.69 3.45 3.99
C VAL A 45 6.81 4.40 4.43
N ASN A 46 7.23 5.32 3.56
CA ASN A 46 8.48 6.06 3.72
C ASN A 46 8.31 7.55 4.07
N ASP A 47 7.10 8.10 4.16
CA ASP A 47 6.97 9.51 4.58
C ASP A 47 7.41 9.64 6.05
N PRO A 48 8.32 10.57 6.39
CA PRO A 48 8.79 10.74 7.76
C PRO A 48 7.68 11.18 8.72
N VAL A 49 6.64 11.86 8.22
CA VAL A 49 5.57 12.43 9.03
C VAL A 49 4.35 11.49 9.07
N PRO A 50 3.89 11.05 10.27
CA PRO A 50 2.74 10.17 10.40
C PRO A 50 1.44 10.72 9.79
N ALA A 51 1.23 12.04 9.86
CA ALA A 51 0.07 12.70 9.28
C ALA A 51 0.02 12.50 7.76
N CYS A 52 1.14 12.70 7.05
CA CYS A 52 1.23 12.46 5.62
C CYS A 52 0.96 10.99 5.26
N ARG A 53 1.54 10.02 6.00
CA ARG A 53 1.27 8.58 5.78
C ARG A 53 -0.21 8.26 5.89
N ARG A 54 -0.90 8.84 6.89
CA ARG A 54 -2.34 8.65 7.09
C ARG A 54 -3.15 9.22 5.92
N GLU A 55 -2.88 10.44 5.47
CA GLU A 55 -3.62 11.04 4.36
C GLU A 55 -3.35 10.30 3.04
N VAL A 56 -2.11 9.87 2.80
CA VAL A 56 -1.78 9.01 1.66
C VAL A 56 -2.54 7.69 1.70
N GLY A 57 -2.63 7.04 2.86
CA GLY A 57 -3.40 5.81 3.02
C GLY A 57 -4.88 5.97 2.65
N LYS A 58 -5.49 7.11 3.02
CA LYS A 58 -6.87 7.43 2.61
C LYS A 58 -6.98 7.57 1.10
N VAL A 59 -6.10 8.34 0.46
CA VAL A 59 -6.12 8.57 -1.00
C VAL A 59 -5.89 7.28 -1.77
N ALA A 60 -4.90 6.47 -1.36
CA ALA A 60 -4.63 5.17 -1.98
C ALA A 60 -5.81 4.20 -1.80
N GLY A 61 -6.44 4.16 -0.60
CA GLY A 61 -7.66 3.39 -0.38
C GLY A 61 -8.80 3.82 -1.30
N SER A 62 -9.05 5.14 -1.41
CA SER A 62 -10.04 5.69 -2.34
C SER A 62 -9.72 5.33 -3.80
N LEU A 63 -8.46 5.38 -4.22
CA LEU A 63 -8.05 4.96 -5.55
C LEU A 63 -8.39 3.48 -5.79
N LEU A 64 -8.04 2.59 -4.86
CA LEU A 64 -8.35 1.16 -4.95
C LEU A 64 -9.85 0.88 -5.07
N THR A 65 -10.71 1.65 -4.39
CA THR A 65 -12.18 1.47 -4.52
C THR A 65 -12.72 1.81 -5.91
N ARG A 66 -11.96 2.57 -6.71
CA ARG A 66 -12.34 2.97 -8.06
C ARG A 66 -11.79 2.04 -9.15
N LEU A 67 -10.90 1.13 -8.81
CA LEU A 67 -10.26 0.27 -9.80
C LEU A 67 -11.18 -0.89 -10.21
N PRO A 68 -11.21 -1.23 -11.51
CA PRO A 68 -11.88 -2.45 -11.94
C PRO A 68 -11.12 -3.67 -11.43
N ARG A 69 -11.81 -4.80 -11.38
CA ARG A 69 -11.27 -6.06 -10.87
C ARG A 69 -9.95 -6.46 -11.55
N ALA A 70 -9.83 -6.25 -12.86
CA ALA A 70 -8.63 -6.57 -13.64
C ALA A 70 -7.38 -5.79 -13.15
N CYS A 71 -7.54 -4.52 -12.78
CA CYS A 71 -6.45 -3.73 -12.19
C CYS A 71 -6.05 -4.26 -10.81
N CYS A 72 -7.03 -4.61 -9.97
CA CYS A 72 -6.76 -5.24 -8.67
C CYS A 72 -6.10 -6.63 -8.81
N ASP A 73 -6.43 -7.38 -9.86
CA ASP A 73 -5.77 -8.64 -10.21
C ASP A 73 -4.31 -8.42 -10.58
N LYS A 74 -4.02 -7.41 -11.43
CA LYS A 74 -2.65 -7.02 -11.74
C LYS A 74 -1.88 -6.54 -10.49
N LEU A 75 -2.52 -5.75 -9.62
CA LEU A 75 -1.93 -5.34 -8.35
C LEU A 75 -1.59 -6.56 -7.48
N ALA A 76 -2.48 -7.54 -7.37
CA ALA A 76 -2.22 -8.74 -6.57
C ALA A 76 -1.00 -9.54 -7.07
N CYS A 77 -0.75 -9.58 -8.38
CA CYS A 77 0.48 -10.17 -8.92
C CYS A 77 1.74 -9.44 -8.43
N PHE A 78 1.71 -8.10 -8.35
CA PHE A 78 2.81 -7.34 -7.76
C PHE A 78 2.96 -7.65 -6.27
N LEU A 79 1.86 -7.74 -5.52
CA LEU A 79 1.89 -8.05 -4.10
C LEU A 79 2.48 -9.44 -3.81
N GLU A 80 2.19 -10.44 -4.62
CA GLU A 80 2.79 -11.77 -4.50
C GLU A 80 4.32 -11.72 -4.64
N GLN A 81 4.82 -10.97 -5.61
CA GLN A 81 6.26 -10.75 -5.81
C GLN A 81 6.88 -9.96 -4.67
N TRP A 82 6.21 -8.91 -4.18
CA TRP A 82 6.73 -8.06 -3.11
C TRP A 82 6.79 -8.79 -1.77
N LEU A 83 5.77 -9.58 -1.45
CA LEU A 83 5.70 -10.36 -0.22
C LEU A 83 6.74 -11.48 -0.13
N THR A 84 7.23 -11.96 -1.28
CA THR A 84 8.26 -13.01 -1.38
C THR A 84 9.65 -12.47 -1.69
N SER A 85 9.81 -11.15 -1.83
CA SER A 85 11.10 -10.50 -2.10
C SER A 85 12.08 -10.68 -0.94
N ASP A 86 13.38 -10.65 -1.23
CA ASP A 86 14.45 -10.59 -0.21
C ASP A 86 14.55 -9.20 0.44
N ASP A 87 14.01 -8.17 -0.18
CA ASP A 87 13.95 -6.81 0.36
C ASP A 87 12.87 -6.70 1.46
N ALA A 88 13.30 -6.37 2.69
CA ALA A 88 12.42 -6.25 3.84
C ALA A 88 11.41 -5.10 3.72
N ASP A 89 11.81 -3.99 3.13
CA ASP A 89 10.94 -2.83 2.94
C ASP A 89 9.90 -3.12 1.85
N LEU A 90 10.31 -3.84 0.79
CA LEU A 90 9.37 -4.27 -0.24
C LEU A 90 8.35 -5.28 0.31
N ARG A 91 8.77 -6.24 1.13
CA ARG A 91 7.85 -7.15 1.83
C ARG A 91 6.87 -6.41 2.74
N ARG A 92 7.35 -5.46 3.54
CA ARG A 92 6.51 -4.63 4.42
C ARG A 92 5.49 -3.83 3.60
N THR A 93 5.93 -3.25 2.50
CA THR A 93 5.08 -2.53 1.55
C THR A 93 4.00 -3.45 0.97
N GLY A 94 4.38 -4.64 0.50
CA GLY A 94 3.45 -5.66 0.00
C GLY A 94 2.39 -6.03 1.04
N ALA A 95 2.79 -6.23 2.30
CA ALA A 95 1.86 -6.56 3.38
C ALA A 95 0.86 -5.42 3.67
N GLN A 96 1.33 -4.18 3.72
CA GLN A 96 0.47 -3.02 3.96
C GLN A 96 -0.55 -2.81 2.83
N VAL A 97 -0.11 -2.89 1.57
CA VAL A 97 -0.99 -2.72 0.42
C VAL A 97 -1.97 -3.90 0.28
N ALA A 98 -1.54 -5.13 0.58
CA ALA A 98 -2.43 -6.28 0.64
C ALA A 98 -3.53 -6.11 1.71
N ALA A 99 -3.18 -5.58 2.89
CA ALA A 99 -4.15 -5.28 3.93
C ALA A 99 -5.16 -4.19 3.48
N MET A 100 -4.71 -3.16 2.76
CA MET A 100 -5.59 -2.15 2.18
C MET A 100 -6.54 -2.74 1.12
N LEU A 101 -6.00 -3.56 0.21
CA LEU A 101 -6.80 -4.23 -0.81
C LEU A 101 -7.86 -5.15 -0.19
N LEU A 102 -7.50 -5.89 0.86
CA LEU A 102 -8.44 -6.70 1.65
C LEU A 102 -9.57 -5.85 2.26
N GLN A 103 -9.25 -4.69 2.82
CA GLN A 103 -10.25 -3.78 3.39
C GLN A 103 -11.22 -3.24 2.34
N VAL A 104 -10.74 -3.01 1.11
CA VAL A 104 -11.53 -2.51 -0.02
C VAL A 104 -12.40 -3.62 -0.62
N GLU A 105 -11.81 -4.76 -0.99
CA GLU A 105 -12.51 -5.86 -1.66
C GLU A 105 -13.38 -6.69 -0.71
N ARG A 106 -13.07 -6.73 0.59
CA ARG A 106 -13.77 -7.51 1.61
C ARG A 106 -13.92 -8.97 1.18
N SER A 107 -15.14 -9.47 0.98
CA SER A 107 -15.41 -10.84 0.55
C SER A 107 -14.87 -11.15 -0.84
N ALA A 108 -14.71 -10.15 -1.72
CA ALA A 108 -14.17 -10.33 -3.07
C ALA A 108 -12.66 -10.64 -3.08
N PHE A 109 -11.97 -10.44 -1.96
CA PHE A 109 -10.56 -10.77 -1.77
C PHE A 109 -10.31 -12.28 -1.67
N LYS A 110 -11.34 -13.09 -1.36
CA LYS A 110 -11.23 -14.53 -1.10
C LYS A 110 -10.36 -15.29 -2.14
N PRO A 111 -10.48 -15.08 -3.46
CA PRO A 111 -9.65 -15.78 -4.44
C PRO A 111 -8.16 -15.47 -4.33
N ARG A 112 -7.78 -14.31 -3.77
CA ARG A 112 -6.38 -13.89 -3.61
C ARG A 112 -5.70 -14.51 -2.39
N VAL A 113 -6.48 -15.00 -1.43
CA VAL A 113 -5.97 -15.53 -0.15
C VAL A 113 -4.97 -16.65 -0.41
N GLN A 114 -5.25 -17.56 -1.35
CA GLN A 114 -4.36 -18.68 -1.64
C GLN A 114 -2.96 -18.25 -2.12
N HIS A 115 -2.87 -17.10 -2.79
CA HIS A 115 -1.61 -16.58 -3.34
C HIS A 115 -0.88 -15.64 -2.37
N LEU A 116 -1.61 -14.80 -1.64
CA LEU A 116 -1.01 -13.78 -0.79
C LEU A 116 -0.75 -14.25 0.65
N LEU A 117 -1.53 -15.22 1.16
CA LEU A 117 -1.40 -15.68 2.54
C LEU A 117 -0.02 -16.26 2.89
N PRO A 118 0.64 -17.08 2.04
CA PRO A 118 1.99 -17.59 2.35
C PRO A 118 3.00 -16.47 2.58
N GLY A 119 2.96 -15.43 1.72
CA GLY A 119 3.80 -14.26 1.84
C GLY A 119 3.50 -13.45 3.12
N LEU A 120 2.22 -13.22 3.41
CA LEU A 120 1.79 -12.52 4.63
C LEU A 120 2.22 -13.27 5.91
N LEU A 121 2.08 -14.60 5.95
CA LEU A 121 2.54 -15.42 7.07
C LEU A 121 4.05 -15.34 7.26
N THR A 122 4.81 -15.27 6.16
CA THR A 122 6.27 -15.08 6.22
C THR A 122 6.63 -13.73 6.85
N VAL A 123 5.93 -12.66 6.47
CA VAL A 123 6.13 -11.33 7.07
C VAL A 123 5.82 -11.35 8.57
N LEU A 124 4.69 -11.96 8.96
CA LEU A 124 4.29 -12.03 10.38
C LEU A 124 5.26 -12.87 11.21
N ARG A 125 5.69 -14.04 10.72
CA ARG A 125 6.65 -14.91 11.42
C ARG A 125 7.96 -14.18 11.70
N ARG A 126 8.53 -13.53 10.68
CA ARG A 126 9.77 -12.76 10.82
C ARG A 126 9.61 -11.60 11.80
N HIS A 127 8.44 -10.93 11.81
CA HIS A 127 8.19 -9.85 12.74
C HIS A 127 8.16 -10.34 14.19
N VAL A 128 7.51 -11.49 14.43
CA VAL A 128 7.49 -12.14 15.75
C VAL A 128 8.90 -12.55 16.18
N GLU A 129 9.70 -13.15 15.29
CA GLU A 129 11.09 -13.53 15.59
C GLU A 129 11.94 -12.32 16.00
N MET A 130 11.86 -11.21 15.27
CA MET A 130 12.60 -9.98 15.61
C MET A 130 12.19 -9.40 16.96
N THR A 131 10.88 -9.36 17.27
CA THR A 131 10.41 -8.86 18.58
C THR A 131 10.90 -9.74 19.73
N LEU A 132 10.96 -11.06 19.55
CA LEU A 132 11.46 -11.98 20.57
C LEU A 132 12.97 -11.86 20.79
N GLU A 133 13.74 -11.55 19.74
CA GLU A 133 15.19 -11.29 19.83
C GLU A 133 15.48 -9.97 20.57
N GLU A 134 14.70 -8.92 20.33
CA GLU A 134 14.81 -7.63 21.04
C GLU A 134 14.53 -7.80 22.54
N GLU A 135 13.49 -8.56 22.93
CA GLU A 135 13.16 -8.83 24.34
C GLU A 135 14.18 -9.77 25.04
N GLY A 136 14.90 -10.60 24.28
CA GLY A 136 15.94 -11.50 24.78
C GLY A 136 17.29 -10.83 25.00
N GLY A 137 17.58 -9.74 24.28
CA GLY A 137 18.82 -8.97 24.38
C GLY A 137 18.86 -7.93 25.51
N GLU A 138 17.71 -7.64 26.13
CA GLU A 138 17.59 -6.72 27.27
C GLU A 138 17.70 -7.41 28.65
N ARG A 139 18.06 -8.70 28.71
CA ARG A 139 18.21 -9.48 29.95
C ARG A 139 19.65 -9.87 30.27
#